data_AF-A0A3N4L9J5-F1
#
_entry.id   AF-A0A3N4L9J5-F1
#
_cell.length_a   1.000
_cell.length_b   1.000
_cell.length_c   1.000
_cell.angle_alpha   90.00
_cell.angle_beta   90.00
_cell.angle_gamma   90.00
#
_symmetry.space_group_name_H-M   'P 1'
#
loop_
_entity.id
_entity.type
_entity.pdbx_description
1 polymer ?
#
loop_
_entity_poly.entity_id
_entity_poly.type
_entity_poly.pdbx_seq_one_letter_code
_entity_poly.pdbx_strand_id
1 'polypeptide(L)'
;MYSSDEDEPDLDLLALLRSHLTLKSNKSPKVDTRALRDAEYIADNAIDVALQREHIIEAADSIWFSMQEKGYSTETWSEHEIHPKEKNEETLNFIFTLDLLNFSFWSELNHEKRFSIQYRGKKWTGYWSIVATLQRALDEGIPITSPYFWVDEQICPDELLRHVFRSDSEEDIPLLDDRIACLREAGEVLCKRYDGRFAHMVTEANESASALVMLLAENFPCFDDSHQWVPSGGTARTVHFYKRAQILVADIWACFNKTSYGTFNDISTITMFADYRVPVILHYLSCLRYSPPLTSHIHNLIPIPTGHSFEIQIRGCSIWCVEMIKRTIERRHPESRGRINSILIDFYLYDTAKEMEKKAIEREEEEKWRNVEENIPMGDLRRVFGGALEVGKKMRKGGNWEDRDGVEKGAMIPHHRTRSIWY
;
A
#
# COMPACT_ATOMS: atom_id res chain seq x y z
N MET A 1 29.40 36.29 -64.76
CA MET A 1 28.38 35.23 -64.59
C MET A 1 28.15 35.10 -63.10
N TYR A 2 26.96 35.47 -62.64
CA TYR A 2 26.59 35.46 -61.23
C TYR A 2 26.46 34.02 -60.74
N SER A 3 27.10 33.70 -59.60
CA SER A 3 26.92 32.45 -58.86
C SER A 3 25.57 32.50 -58.17
N SER A 4 24.69 31.55 -58.47
CA SER A 4 23.40 31.37 -57.83
C SER A 4 23.55 30.39 -56.67
N ASP A 5 23.98 30.89 -55.51
CA ASP A 5 23.95 30.15 -54.24
C ASP A 5 23.01 30.89 -53.28
N GLU A 6 21.73 30.96 -53.62
CA GLU A 6 20.66 31.35 -52.70
C GLU A 6 19.43 30.51 -53.06
N ASP A 7 19.24 29.39 -52.36
CA ASP A 7 17.92 28.75 -52.09
C ASP A 7 18.08 27.45 -51.26
N GLU A 8 19.08 27.36 -50.37
CA GLU A 8 19.04 26.33 -49.32
C GLU A 8 18.32 26.88 -48.09
N PRO A 9 17.20 26.26 -47.65
CA PRO A 9 16.48 26.74 -46.49
C PRO A 9 17.33 26.56 -45.25
N ASP A 10 17.57 27.66 -44.54
CA ASP A 10 18.29 27.71 -43.28
C ASP A 10 17.65 26.72 -42.27
N LEU A 11 18.35 25.60 -42.06
CA LEU A 11 17.91 24.50 -41.21
C LEU A 11 17.83 24.92 -39.74
N ASP A 12 18.62 25.91 -39.33
CA ASP A 12 18.58 26.48 -37.98
C ASP A 12 17.37 27.40 -37.82
N LEU A 13 17.03 28.18 -38.84
CA LEU A 13 15.78 28.94 -38.86
C LEU A 13 14.55 28.03 -38.87
N LEU A 14 14.59 26.90 -39.57
CA LEU A 14 13.54 25.88 -39.54
C LEU A 14 13.44 25.18 -38.17
N ALA A 15 14.57 24.92 -37.50
CA ALA A 15 14.58 24.39 -36.14
C ALA A 15 14.02 25.39 -35.12
N LEU A 16 14.36 26.67 -35.28
CA LEU A 16 13.85 27.77 -34.44
C LEU A 16 12.36 28.03 -34.70
N LEU A 17 11.90 27.96 -35.96
CA LEU A 17 10.48 28.06 -36.31
C LEU A 17 9.70 26.84 -35.81
N ARG A 18 10.27 25.63 -35.87
CA ARG A 18 9.66 24.44 -35.27
C ARG A 18 9.49 24.62 -33.76
N SER A 19 10.53 25.06 -33.04
CA SER A 19 10.44 25.30 -31.60
C SER A 19 9.43 26.39 -31.25
N HIS A 20 9.36 27.46 -32.04
CA HIS A 20 8.39 28.54 -31.86
C HIS A 20 6.94 28.16 -32.22
N LEU A 21 6.74 27.29 -33.21
CA LEU A 21 5.42 26.80 -33.63
C LEU A 21 4.91 25.67 -32.72
N THR A 22 5.80 24.87 -32.12
CA THR A 22 5.44 23.87 -31.10
C THR A 22 5.01 24.49 -29.76
N LEU A 23 5.28 25.78 -29.52
CA LEU A 23 4.78 26.52 -28.35
C LEU A 23 3.24 26.71 -28.33
N LYS A 24 2.51 26.15 -29.30
CA LYS A 24 1.03 26.10 -29.30
C LYS A 24 0.44 24.69 -29.19
N SER A 25 1.26 23.66 -28.98
CA SER A 25 0.78 22.34 -28.57
C SER A 25 1.08 22.14 -27.08
N ASN A 26 0.17 22.63 -26.23
CA ASN A 26 0.20 22.54 -24.76
C ASN A 26 0.02 21.10 -24.21
N LYS A 27 0.57 20.09 -24.88
CA LYS A 27 0.58 18.72 -24.36
C LYS A 27 2.02 18.29 -24.19
N SER A 28 2.50 18.39 -22.95
CA SER A 28 3.69 17.67 -22.51
C SER A 28 3.60 16.23 -23.00
N PRO A 29 4.70 15.61 -23.45
CA PRO A 29 4.69 14.21 -23.86
C PRO A 29 4.11 13.37 -22.71
N LYS A 30 3.15 12.50 -23.04
CA LYS A 30 2.50 11.65 -22.04
C LYS A 30 3.55 10.73 -21.42
N VAL A 31 3.86 10.94 -20.14
CA VAL A 31 4.78 10.08 -19.39
C VAL A 31 4.10 8.73 -19.18
N ASP A 32 4.81 7.64 -19.47
CA ASP A 32 4.33 6.27 -19.29
C ASP A 32 5.11 5.61 -18.16
N THR A 33 4.41 5.23 -17.08
CA THR A 33 5.01 4.50 -15.96
C THR A 33 5.44 3.09 -16.34
N ARG A 34 4.95 2.56 -17.47
CA ARG A 34 5.14 1.18 -17.96
C ARG A 34 4.50 0.10 -17.08
N ALA A 35 4.02 0.43 -15.88
CA ALA A 35 3.50 -0.54 -14.90
C ALA A 35 2.36 -1.40 -15.47
N LEU A 36 1.39 -0.79 -16.16
CA LEU A 36 0.28 -1.54 -16.74
C LEU A 36 0.73 -2.46 -17.90
N ARG A 37 1.65 -1.97 -18.75
CA ARG A 37 2.19 -2.75 -19.88
C ARG A 37 3.04 -3.92 -19.40
N ASP A 38 3.79 -3.72 -18.32
CA ASP A 38 4.58 -4.77 -17.71
C ASP A 38 3.71 -5.79 -16.98
N ALA A 39 2.59 -5.36 -16.36
CA ALA A 39 1.59 -6.26 -15.81
C ALA A 39 0.92 -7.14 -16.88
N GLU A 40 0.54 -6.56 -18.02
CA GLU A 40 0.04 -7.32 -19.19
C GLU A 40 1.07 -8.33 -19.67
N TYR A 41 2.33 -7.89 -19.84
CA TYR A 41 3.43 -8.77 -20.23
C TYR A 41 3.65 -9.93 -19.24
N ILE A 42 3.58 -9.66 -17.94
CA ILE A 42 3.69 -10.70 -16.91
C ILE A 42 2.51 -11.68 -17.04
N ALA A 43 1.28 -11.18 -17.16
CA ALA A 43 0.10 -12.04 -17.28
C ALA A 43 0.12 -12.93 -18.53
N ASP A 44 0.62 -12.42 -19.65
CA ASP A 44 0.76 -13.18 -20.91
C ASP A 44 1.83 -14.28 -20.84
N ASN A 45 2.80 -14.16 -19.91
CA ASN A 45 3.95 -15.06 -19.80
C ASN A 45 4.02 -15.80 -18.45
N ALA A 46 3.01 -15.63 -17.59
CA ALA A 46 2.93 -16.31 -16.31
C ALA A 46 2.61 -17.80 -16.49
N ILE A 47 3.24 -18.64 -15.68
CA ILE A 47 3.02 -20.10 -15.66
C ILE A 47 2.44 -20.58 -14.32
N ASP A 48 2.62 -19.78 -13.26
CA ASP A 48 2.20 -20.10 -11.90
C ASP A 48 0.94 -19.35 -11.48
N VAL A 49 0.53 -18.32 -12.22
CA VAL A 49 -0.67 -17.54 -11.94
C VAL A 49 -1.46 -17.35 -13.22
N ALA A 50 -2.72 -17.74 -13.22
CA ALA A 50 -3.61 -17.62 -14.37
C ALA A 50 -4.88 -16.82 -14.03
N LEU A 51 -5.31 -15.94 -14.94
CA LEU A 51 -6.57 -15.22 -14.84
C LEU A 51 -7.73 -16.11 -15.31
N GLN A 52 -8.87 -16.08 -14.60
CA GLN A 52 -10.09 -16.80 -14.98
C GLN A 52 -11.11 -15.82 -15.56
N ARG A 53 -11.33 -15.87 -16.88
CA ARG A 53 -12.12 -14.86 -17.59
C ARG A 53 -13.58 -14.84 -17.17
N GLU A 54 -14.16 -16.00 -16.94
CA GLU A 54 -15.55 -16.17 -16.54
C GLU A 54 -15.79 -15.47 -15.19
N HIS A 55 -14.93 -15.72 -14.21
CA HIS A 55 -15.01 -15.11 -12.88
C HIS A 55 -14.67 -13.62 -12.87
N ILE A 56 -13.81 -13.14 -13.76
CA ILE A 56 -13.58 -11.70 -13.95
C ILE A 56 -14.86 -10.98 -14.39
N ILE A 57 -15.67 -11.60 -15.25
CA ILE A 57 -16.94 -11.03 -15.71
C ILE A 57 -17.96 -10.98 -14.55
N GLU A 58 -18.04 -12.06 -13.76
CA GLU A 58 -18.91 -12.14 -12.58
C GLU A 58 -18.50 -11.10 -11.52
N ALA A 59 -17.21 -11.03 -11.21
CA ALA A 59 -16.66 -10.06 -10.26
C ALA A 59 -16.89 -8.62 -10.71
N ALA A 60 -16.75 -8.33 -12.00
CA ALA A 60 -17.00 -6.99 -12.54
C ALA A 60 -18.43 -6.51 -12.27
N ASP A 61 -19.44 -7.35 -12.51
CA ASP A 61 -20.83 -6.99 -12.22
C ASP A 61 -21.07 -6.86 -10.70
N SER A 62 -20.60 -7.81 -9.89
CA SER A 62 -20.76 -7.75 -8.43
C SER A 62 -20.10 -6.52 -7.79
N ILE A 63 -18.87 -6.20 -8.19
CA ILE A 63 -18.13 -5.03 -7.72
C ILE A 63 -18.88 -3.76 -8.11
N TRP A 64 -19.29 -3.62 -9.37
CA TRP A 64 -20.02 -2.45 -9.85
C TRP A 64 -21.31 -2.20 -9.05
N PHE A 65 -22.16 -3.22 -8.91
CA PHE A 65 -23.41 -3.06 -8.17
C PHE A 65 -23.18 -2.73 -6.70
N SER A 66 -22.20 -3.38 -6.05
CA SER A 66 -21.90 -3.13 -4.64
C SER A 66 -21.31 -1.74 -4.40
N MET A 67 -20.42 -1.24 -5.28
CA MET A 67 -19.90 0.12 -5.20
C MET A 67 -21.00 1.17 -5.31
N GLN A 68 -21.98 0.93 -6.20
CA GLN A 68 -23.14 1.82 -6.36
C GLN A 68 -24.04 1.82 -5.11
N GLU A 69 -24.29 0.65 -4.52
CA GLU A 69 -25.09 0.52 -3.29
C GLU A 69 -24.42 1.22 -2.10
N LYS A 70 -23.09 1.10 -1.97
CA LYS A 70 -22.31 1.73 -0.90
C LYS A 70 -22.04 3.23 -1.15
N GLY A 71 -22.32 3.75 -2.35
CA GLY A 71 -21.96 5.12 -2.73
C GLY A 71 -20.44 5.37 -2.74
N TYR A 72 -19.66 4.34 -3.08
CA TYR A 72 -18.20 4.34 -2.93
C TYR A 72 -17.54 5.44 -3.78
N SER A 73 -16.69 6.27 -3.16
CA SER A 73 -16.08 7.42 -3.83
C SER A 73 -14.75 7.81 -3.21
N THR A 74 -14.09 8.84 -3.77
CA THR A 74 -12.87 9.43 -3.22
C THR A 74 -13.08 10.08 -1.85
N GLU A 75 -14.33 10.42 -1.51
CA GLU A 75 -14.66 11.12 -0.26
C GLU A 75 -14.42 10.24 0.97
N THR A 76 -14.49 8.91 0.81
CA THR A 76 -14.25 7.92 1.86
C THR A 76 -12.88 8.08 2.53
N TRP A 77 -11.85 8.51 1.79
CA TRP A 77 -10.53 8.80 2.38
C TRP A 77 -10.63 9.92 3.41
N SER A 78 -11.35 11.00 3.10
CA SER A 78 -11.47 12.18 3.96
C SER A 78 -12.42 11.96 5.16
N GLU A 79 -13.22 10.90 5.16
CA GLU A 79 -14.18 10.61 6.23
C GLU A 79 -13.50 10.11 7.51
N HIS A 80 -12.36 9.42 7.41
CA HIS A 80 -11.76 8.75 8.57
C HIS A 80 -11.30 9.72 9.68
N GLU A 81 -11.55 9.37 10.95
CA GLU A 81 -11.45 10.29 12.10
C GLU A 81 -10.04 10.82 12.40
N ILE A 82 -9.00 10.11 11.98
CA ILE A 82 -7.59 10.48 12.21
C ILE A 82 -6.85 10.94 10.95
N HIS A 83 -7.54 11.08 9.81
CA HIS A 83 -6.95 11.75 8.65
C HIS A 83 -7.02 13.28 8.81
N PRO A 84 -6.02 14.04 8.31
CA PRO A 84 -6.10 15.49 8.23
C PRO A 84 -7.36 15.92 7.46
N LYS A 85 -8.04 16.95 7.96
CA LYS A 85 -9.29 17.46 7.36
C LYS A 85 -9.10 18.70 6.51
N GLU A 86 -8.00 19.42 6.75
CA GLU A 86 -7.64 20.60 5.98
C GLU A 86 -7.10 20.16 4.60
N LYS A 87 -7.10 21.08 3.63
CA LYS A 87 -6.58 20.85 2.28
C LYS A 87 -5.46 21.84 1.97
N ASN A 88 -4.41 21.77 2.78
CA ASN A 88 -3.25 22.66 2.70
C ASN A 88 -1.95 21.85 2.50
N GLU A 89 -0.84 22.56 2.40
CA GLU A 89 0.49 21.97 2.22
C GLU A 89 0.89 21.06 3.39
N GLU A 90 0.45 21.34 4.62
CA GLU A 90 0.70 20.44 5.77
C GLU A 90 0.03 19.08 5.60
N THR A 91 -1.19 19.06 5.05
CA THR A 91 -1.88 17.81 4.71
C THR A 91 -1.14 17.05 3.61
N LEU A 92 -0.61 17.76 2.61
CA LEU A 92 0.22 17.16 1.56
C LEU A 92 1.50 16.55 2.15
N ASN A 93 2.18 17.25 3.06
CA ASN A 93 3.38 16.76 3.75
C ASN A 93 3.07 15.55 4.65
N PHE A 94 1.90 15.55 5.30
CA PHE A 94 1.42 14.41 6.08
C PHE A 94 1.23 13.17 5.20
N ILE A 95 0.55 13.30 4.05
CA ILE A 95 0.35 12.20 3.09
C ILE A 95 1.69 11.69 2.58
N PHE A 96 2.60 12.59 2.20
CA PHE A 96 3.95 12.21 1.79
C PHE A 96 4.68 11.38 2.85
N THR A 97 4.68 11.86 4.09
CA THR A 97 5.32 11.16 5.22
C THR A 97 4.68 9.81 5.49
N LEU A 98 3.35 9.75 5.43
CA LEU A 98 2.59 8.52 5.62
C LEU A 98 2.94 7.47 4.58
N ASP A 99 2.92 7.81 3.29
CA ASP A 99 3.20 6.86 2.21
C ASP A 99 4.69 6.54 2.04
N LEU A 100 5.55 7.46 2.48
CA LEU A 100 6.97 7.19 2.70
C LEU A 100 7.20 6.11 3.78
N LEU A 101 6.24 5.89 4.66
CA LEU A 101 6.29 4.90 5.74
C LEU A 101 5.24 3.78 5.58
N ASN A 102 4.48 3.77 4.50
CA ASN A 102 3.36 2.83 4.31
C ASN A 102 3.86 1.46 3.79
N PHE A 103 4.61 0.74 4.62
CA PHE A 103 5.09 -0.60 4.34
C PHE A 103 5.19 -1.46 5.61
N SER A 104 5.00 -2.77 5.48
CA SER A 104 5.15 -3.78 6.53
C SER A 104 4.38 -3.51 7.84
N PHE A 105 3.14 -4.01 7.89
CA PHE A 105 2.31 -4.07 9.10
C PHE A 105 1.99 -5.50 9.54
N TRP A 106 2.75 -6.45 9.01
CA TRP A 106 2.56 -7.87 9.30
C TRP A 106 3.11 -8.21 10.67
N SER A 107 2.46 -9.16 11.35
CA SER A 107 2.91 -9.73 12.61
C SER A 107 2.59 -11.21 12.62
N GLU A 108 3.51 -12.01 13.15
CA GLU A 108 3.26 -13.43 13.48
C GLU A 108 2.54 -13.57 14.83
N LEU A 109 2.47 -12.49 15.61
CA LEU A 109 1.77 -12.47 16.87
C LEU A 109 0.27 -12.27 16.68
N ASN A 110 -0.49 -12.70 17.69
CA ASN A 110 -1.93 -12.51 17.70
C ASN A 110 -2.33 -11.02 17.75
N HIS A 111 -3.61 -10.75 17.50
CA HIS A 111 -4.17 -9.40 17.43
C HIS A 111 -3.96 -8.54 18.69
N GLU A 112 -3.80 -9.15 19.86
CA GLU A 112 -3.60 -8.43 21.11
C GLU A 112 -2.16 -7.94 21.28
N LYS A 113 -1.20 -8.75 20.81
CA LYS A 113 0.24 -8.57 21.02
C LYS A 113 0.94 -7.81 19.90
N ARG A 114 0.41 -7.87 18.67
CA ARG A 114 0.98 -7.18 17.51
C ARG A 114 1.12 -5.68 17.73
N PHE A 115 1.99 -5.04 16.95
CA PHE A 115 2.28 -3.61 17.04
C PHE A 115 1.00 -2.78 17.06
N SER A 116 0.89 -1.89 18.04
CA SER A 116 -0.29 -1.08 18.25
C SER A 116 0.02 0.24 18.91
N ILE A 117 -0.87 1.22 18.69
CA ILE A 117 -0.72 2.59 19.17
C ILE A 117 -1.99 3.00 19.87
N GLN A 118 -1.87 3.46 21.11
CA GLN A 118 -2.97 4.11 21.84
C GLN A 118 -2.99 5.59 21.48
N TYR A 119 -4.08 6.04 20.86
CA TYR A 119 -4.24 7.43 20.48
C TYR A 119 -5.72 7.84 20.52
N ARG A 120 -5.99 8.99 21.16
CA ARG A 120 -7.35 9.52 21.41
C ARG A 120 -8.31 8.48 22.05
N GLY A 121 -7.79 7.70 23.01
CA GLY A 121 -8.57 6.72 23.77
C GLY A 121 -8.93 5.45 22.99
N LYS A 122 -8.32 5.21 21.82
CA LYS A 122 -8.51 4.00 21.01
C LYS A 122 -7.17 3.34 20.68
N LYS A 123 -7.20 2.00 20.58
CA LYS A 123 -6.06 1.18 20.14
C LYS A 123 -6.10 1.03 18.61
N TRP A 124 -5.05 1.47 17.95
CA TRP A 124 -4.89 1.42 16.50
C TRP A 124 -3.89 0.34 16.10
N THR A 125 -4.15 -0.36 15.00
CA THR A 125 -3.31 -1.43 14.47
C THR A 125 -3.28 -1.40 12.94
N GLY A 126 -2.32 -2.09 12.32
CA GLY A 126 -2.20 -2.11 10.86
C GLY A 126 -1.88 -0.74 10.27
N TYR A 127 -2.45 -0.41 9.12
CA TYR A 127 -2.33 0.94 8.52
C TYR A 127 -2.73 2.06 9.49
N TRP A 128 -3.75 1.86 10.33
CA TRP A 128 -4.20 2.93 11.23
C TRP A 128 -3.21 3.25 12.34
N SER A 129 -2.32 2.31 12.72
CA SER A 129 -1.31 2.62 13.74
C SER A 129 -0.26 3.60 13.24
N ILE A 130 0.10 3.59 11.95
CA ILE A 130 1.04 4.59 11.40
C ILE A 130 0.40 5.98 11.33
N VAL A 131 -0.88 6.06 10.92
CA VAL A 131 -1.63 7.33 10.91
C VAL A 131 -1.71 7.91 12.33
N ALA A 132 -2.07 7.07 13.31
CA ALA A 132 -2.12 7.45 14.72
C ALA A 132 -0.75 7.87 15.27
N THR A 133 0.33 7.21 14.85
CA THR A 133 1.71 7.55 15.25
C THR A 133 2.09 8.95 14.80
N LEU A 134 1.86 9.27 13.51
CA LEU A 134 2.20 10.58 12.96
C LEU A 134 1.35 11.68 13.60
N GLN A 135 0.06 11.45 13.78
CA GLN A 135 -0.82 12.40 14.48
C GLN A 135 -0.39 12.62 15.94
N ARG A 136 -0.04 11.55 16.66
CA ARG A 136 0.46 11.63 18.04
C ARG A 136 1.74 12.47 18.13
N ALA A 137 2.69 12.27 17.21
CA ALA A 137 3.92 13.06 17.17
C ALA A 137 3.65 14.56 16.91
N LEU A 138 2.73 14.89 16.00
CA LEU A 138 2.33 16.27 15.74
C LEU A 138 1.64 16.90 16.97
N ASP A 139 0.74 16.18 17.64
CA ASP A 139 0.10 16.62 18.89
C ASP A 139 1.11 16.83 20.03
N GLU A 140 2.21 16.06 20.03
CA GLU A 140 3.34 16.19 20.96
C GLU A 140 4.31 17.33 20.58
N GLY A 141 4.03 18.07 19.50
CA GLY A 141 4.85 19.18 19.03
C GLY A 141 6.10 18.77 18.25
N ILE A 142 6.19 17.51 17.83
CA ILE A 142 7.29 16.99 17.01
C ILE A 142 6.93 17.22 15.53
N PRO A 143 7.73 17.99 14.75
CA PRO A 143 7.45 18.27 13.35
C PRO A 143 7.81 17.08 12.43
N ILE A 144 7.20 15.91 12.70
CA ILE A 144 7.53 14.63 12.06
C ILE A 144 7.24 14.60 10.55
N THR A 145 6.51 15.59 10.01
CA THR A 145 6.21 15.72 8.58
C THR A 145 7.17 16.64 7.83
N SER A 146 8.19 17.19 8.51
CA SER A 146 9.11 18.17 7.94
C SER A 146 10.41 17.53 7.44
N PRO A 147 10.77 17.70 6.15
CA PRO A 147 12.07 17.25 5.62
C PRO A 147 13.29 17.84 6.34
N TYR A 148 13.22 19.13 6.72
CA TYR A 148 14.29 19.79 7.47
C TYR A 148 14.50 19.18 8.85
N PHE A 149 13.43 18.73 9.49
CA PHE A 149 13.53 17.98 10.75
C PHE A 149 14.20 16.63 10.52
N TRP A 150 13.87 15.90 9.46
CA TRP A 150 14.47 14.59 9.20
C TRP A 150 15.97 14.63 8.87
N VAL A 151 16.50 15.69 8.27
CA VAL A 151 17.93 15.73 7.91
C VAL A 151 18.84 16.18 9.06
N ASP A 152 18.29 16.87 10.06
CA ASP A 152 19.06 17.38 11.19
C ASP A 152 19.11 16.34 12.32
N GLU A 153 20.20 15.59 12.44
CA GLU A 153 20.39 14.59 13.48
C GLU A 153 20.50 15.18 14.90
N GLN A 154 20.79 16.48 15.05
CA GLN A 154 20.84 17.13 16.36
C GLN A 154 19.43 17.42 16.88
N ILE A 155 18.53 17.85 15.99
CA ILE A 155 17.13 18.16 16.34
C ILE A 155 16.27 16.90 16.30
N CYS A 156 16.55 16.00 15.37
CA CYS A 156 15.90 14.72 15.18
C CYS A 156 16.90 13.57 15.36
N PRO A 157 17.36 13.28 16.60
CA PRO A 157 18.17 12.12 16.84
C PRO A 157 17.33 10.85 16.66
N ASP A 158 18.01 9.76 16.32
CA ASP A 158 17.42 8.45 16.10
C ASP A 158 16.60 7.91 17.30
N GLU A 159 16.98 8.29 18.51
CA GLU A 159 16.23 7.98 19.74
C GLU A 159 14.88 8.71 19.80
N LEU A 160 14.80 9.94 19.27
CA LEU A 160 13.53 10.66 19.19
C LEU A 160 12.58 9.98 18.19
N LEU A 161 13.10 9.48 17.06
CA LEU A 161 12.29 8.69 16.13
C LEU A 161 11.83 7.37 16.75
N ARG A 162 12.70 6.68 17.52
CA ARG A 162 12.30 5.50 18.32
C ARG A 162 11.18 5.83 19.30
N HIS A 163 11.26 6.99 19.95
CA HIS A 163 10.19 7.48 20.81
C HIS A 163 8.89 7.77 20.04
N VAL A 164 8.96 8.38 18.86
CA VAL A 164 7.77 8.63 18.02
C VAL A 164 7.04 7.32 17.70
N PHE A 165 7.79 6.32 17.22
CA PHE A 165 7.26 5.02 16.81
C PHE A 165 7.06 4.00 17.95
N ARG A 166 7.20 4.44 19.21
CA ARG A 166 7.05 3.56 20.39
C ARG A 166 5.69 2.84 20.37
N SER A 167 5.74 1.53 20.61
CA SER A 167 4.56 0.69 20.69
C SER A 167 3.85 0.82 22.04
N ASP A 168 2.55 0.60 22.03
CA ASP A 168 1.72 0.40 23.21
C ASP A 168 1.39 -1.10 23.44
N SER A 169 2.08 -2.01 22.74
CA SER A 169 1.99 -3.47 22.87
C SER A 169 3.35 -4.16 22.94
N GLU A 170 3.37 -5.50 22.95
CA GLU A 170 4.58 -6.33 23.10
C GLU A 170 5.49 -6.30 21.87
N GLU A 171 4.97 -5.92 20.70
CA GLU A 171 5.74 -5.86 19.46
C GLU A 171 6.06 -4.41 19.10
N ASP A 172 7.33 -4.15 18.78
CA ASP A 172 7.77 -2.88 18.22
C ASP A 172 7.32 -2.71 16.76
N ILE A 173 7.41 -1.49 16.23
CA ILE A 173 7.08 -1.28 14.81
C ILE A 173 8.03 -2.12 13.93
N PRO A 174 7.50 -2.90 12.97
CA PRO A 174 8.37 -3.62 12.05
C PRO A 174 9.24 -2.65 11.23
N LEU A 175 10.50 -3.03 11.05
CA LEU A 175 11.47 -2.34 10.18
C LEU A 175 11.71 -0.87 10.56
N LEU A 176 11.82 -0.56 11.86
CA LEU A 176 12.04 0.80 12.35
C LEU A 176 13.28 1.46 11.74
N ASP A 177 14.41 0.77 11.69
CA ASP A 177 15.64 1.35 11.13
C ASP A 177 15.49 1.66 9.64
N ASP A 178 14.81 0.82 8.86
CA ASP A 178 14.52 1.09 7.43
C ASP A 178 13.58 2.30 7.27
N ARG A 179 12.61 2.47 8.19
CA ARG A 179 11.73 3.66 8.20
C ARG A 179 12.50 4.94 8.46
N ILE A 180 13.41 4.91 9.44
CA ILE A 180 14.29 6.04 9.73
C ILE A 180 15.16 6.36 8.51
N ALA A 181 15.77 5.35 7.89
CA ALA A 181 16.57 5.53 6.68
C ALA A 181 15.75 6.16 5.54
N CYS A 182 14.49 5.73 5.33
CA CYS A 182 13.59 6.35 4.34
C CYS A 182 13.35 7.83 4.62
N LEU A 183 13.14 8.22 5.89
CA LEU A 183 12.97 9.64 6.28
C LEU A 183 14.24 10.45 5.99
N ARG A 184 15.43 9.93 6.34
CA ARG A 184 16.69 10.63 6.09
C ARG A 184 16.93 10.82 4.59
N GLU A 185 16.80 9.74 3.81
CA GLU A 185 16.97 9.76 2.35
C GLU A 185 16.02 10.76 1.68
N ALA A 186 14.72 10.68 2.02
CA ALA A 186 13.73 11.58 1.44
C ALA A 186 13.95 13.03 1.89
N GLY A 187 14.33 13.24 3.15
CA GLY A 187 14.70 14.54 3.67
C GLY A 187 15.83 15.18 2.87
N GLU A 188 16.91 14.43 2.61
CA GLU A 188 18.05 14.93 1.85
C GLU A 188 17.66 15.37 0.43
N VAL A 189 16.88 14.53 -0.26
CA VAL A 189 16.40 14.81 -1.62
C VAL A 189 15.55 16.08 -1.62
N LEU A 190 14.58 16.18 -0.72
CA LEU A 190 13.67 17.32 -0.65
C LEU A 190 14.40 18.61 -0.26
N CYS A 191 15.30 18.58 0.72
CA CYS A 191 16.08 19.76 1.11
C CYS A 191 17.02 20.23 -0.01
N LYS A 192 17.67 19.31 -0.73
CA LYS A 192 18.64 19.67 -1.79
C LYS A 192 17.99 20.16 -3.08
N ARG A 193 16.88 19.54 -3.51
CA ARG A 193 16.25 19.81 -4.82
C ARG A 193 14.98 20.65 -4.74
N TYR A 194 14.27 20.58 -3.62
CA TYR A 194 12.91 21.09 -3.49
C TYR A 194 12.74 22.09 -2.35
N ASP A 195 13.84 22.61 -1.79
CA ASP A 195 13.82 23.57 -0.67
C ASP A 195 13.05 23.04 0.56
N GLY A 196 13.09 21.72 0.77
CA GLY A 196 12.39 21.04 1.84
C GLY A 196 10.86 20.98 1.66
N ARG A 197 10.33 21.26 0.47
CA ARG A 197 8.89 21.34 0.19
C ARG A 197 8.47 20.33 -0.86
N PHE A 198 7.75 19.29 -0.44
CA PHE A 198 7.21 18.28 -1.37
C PHE A 198 6.22 18.88 -2.39
N ALA A 199 5.51 19.96 -2.04
CA ALA A 199 4.66 20.70 -2.95
C ALA A 199 5.37 21.17 -4.24
N HIS A 200 6.67 21.46 -4.18
CA HIS A 200 7.45 21.83 -5.36
C HIS A 200 7.59 20.66 -6.34
N MET A 201 7.79 19.43 -5.85
CA MET A 201 7.81 18.22 -6.68
C MET A 201 6.44 17.94 -7.32
N VAL A 202 5.35 18.10 -6.57
CA VAL A 202 3.98 17.96 -7.12
C VAL A 202 3.74 19.00 -8.22
N THR A 203 4.26 20.21 -8.05
CA THR A 203 4.18 21.26 -9.07
C THR A 203 5.02 20.91 -10.31
N GLU A 204 6.22 20.35 -10.13
CA GLU A 204 7.07 19.88 -11.24
C GLU A 204 6.40 18.78 -12.07
N ALA A 205 5.61 17.91 -11.44
CA ALA A 205 4.81 16.89 -12.14
C ALA A 205 3.73 17.47 -13.07
N ASN A 206 3.43 18.78 -12.94
CA ASN A 206 2.56 19.55 -13.84
C ASN A 206 1.21 18.86 -14.10
N GLU A 207 0.51 18.53 -13.01
CA GLU A 207 -0.80 17.85 -13.05
C GLU A 207 -0.80 16.50 -13.80
N SER A 208 0.35 15.82 -13.89
CA SER A 208 0.45 14.44 -14.39
C SER A 208 0.75 13.47 -13.25
N ALA A 209 -0.19 12.55 -13.02
CA ALA A 209 -0.06 11.43 -12.11
C ALA A 209 1.12 10.54 -12.49
N SER A 210 1.26 10.21 -13.79
CA SER A 210 2.38 9.41 -14.29
C SER A 210 3.72 10.12 -14.11
N ALA A 211 3.79 11.43 -14.34
CA ALA A 211 5.02 12.20 -14.10
C ALA A 211 5.40 12.21 -12.61
N LEU A 212 4.42 12.37 -11.72
CA LEU A 212 4.68 12.34 -10.27
C LEU A 212 5.19 10.95 -9.82
N VAL A 213 4.60 9.86 -10.32
CA VAL A 213 5.12 8.50 -10.06
C VAL A 213 6.57 8.36 -10.50
N MET A 214 6.90 8.84 -11.70
CA MET A 214 8.27 8.74 -12.23
C MET A 214 9.24 9.62 -11.45
N LEU A 215 8.87 10.86 -11.10
CA LEU A 215 9.68 11.73 -10.25
C LEU A 215 9.98 11.06 -8.90
N LEU A 216 8.98 10.41 -8.29
CA LEU A 216 9.18 9.69 -7.03
C LEU A 216 10.18 8.52 -7.20
N ALA A 217 9.96 7.66 -8.20
CA ALA A 217 10.83 6.50 -8.43
C ALA A 217 12.28 6.90 -8.80
N GLU A 218 12.47 8.01 -9.53
CA GLU A 218 13.78 8.49 -9.95
C GLU A 218 14.55 9.22 -8.84
N ASN A 219 13.84 9.88 -7.92
CA ASN A 219 14.46 10.70 -6.87
C ASN A 219 14.63 9.95 -5.55
N PHE A 220 13.76 8.99 -5.25
CA PHE A 220 13.78 8.26 -3.97
C PHE A 220 13.91 6.76 -4.23
N PRO A 221 15.08 6.16 -3.94
CA PRO A 221 15.29 4.71 -4.01
C PRO A 221 14.19 3.88 -3.35
N CYS A 222 13.61 4.33 -2.24
CA CYS A 222 12.53 3.60 -1.56
C CYS A 222 11.19 3.52 -2.36
N PHE A 223 11.04 4.31 -3.43
CA PHE A 223 9.91 4.25 -4.37
C PHE A 223 10.22 3.50 -5.68
N ASP A 224 11.49 3.15 -5.96
CA ASP A 224 11.87 2.31 -7.10
C ASP A 224 11.51 0.84 -6.84
N ASP A 225 10.36 0.45 -7.36
CA ASP A 225 9.78 -0.88 -7.25
C ASP A 225 9.80 -1.54 -8.64
N SER A 226 11.02 -1.86 -9.06
CA SER A 226 11.34 -2.52 -10.33
C SER A 226 12.17 -3.79 -10.12
N HIS A 227 11.95 -4.79 -10.97
CA HIS A 227 12.60 -6.09 -10.85
C HIS A 227 13.05 -6.62 -12.20
N GLN A 228 14.20 -7.32 -12.21
CA GLN A 228 14.56 -8.18 -13.34
C GLN A 228 13.72 -9.46 -13.29
N TRP A 229 12.97 -9.74 -14.34
CA TRP A 229 12.18 -10.96 -14.46
C TRP A 229 12.54 -11.71 -15.73
N VAL A 230 12.61 -13.04 -15.62
CA VAL A 230 12.85 -13.95 -16.74
C VAL A 230 11.64 -14.87 -16.86
N PRO A 231 10.79 -14.70 -17.89
CA PRO A 231 9.70 -15.63 -18.12
C PRO A 231 10.24 -16.98 -18.61
N SER A 232 9.44 -18.03 -18.45
CA SER A 232 9.81 -19.39 -18.87
C SER A 232 10.08 -19.44 -20.38
N GLY A 233 11.33 -19.69 -20.75
CA GLY A 233 11.75 -19.76 -22.16
C GLY A 233 11.96 -18.39 -22.84
N GLY A 234 11.98 -17.29 -22.10
CA GLY A 234 12.24 -15.94 -22.63
C GLY A 234 13.53 -15.30 -22.11
N THR A 235 13.71 -14.02 -22.44
CA THR A 235 14.87 -13.22 -22.02
C THR A 235 14.53 -12.34 -20.82
N ALA A 236 15.54 -12.04 -20.00
CA ALA A 236 15.40 -11.12 -18.88
C ALA A 236 14.88 -9.75 -19.33
N ARG A 237 13.94 -9.20 -18.56
CA ARG A 237 13.36 -7.88 -18.76
C ARG A 237 13.11 -7.20 -17.42
N THR A 238 13.34 -5.90 -17.36
CA THR A 238 12.88 -5.07 -16.23
C THR A 238 11.37 -4.90 -16.29
N VAL A 239 10.69 -5.25 -15.20
CA VAL A 239 9.27 -4.99 -14.97
C VAL A 239 9.09 -4.00 -13.82
N HIS A 240 8.07 -3.15 -13.89
CA HIS A 240 7.83 -2.07 -12.94
C HIS A 240 6.47 -2.19 -12.27
N PHE A 241 6.40 -1.92 -10.97
CA PHE A 241 5.15 -1.90 -10.19
C PHE A 241 4.90 -0.56 -9.53
N TYR A 242 5.95 0.12 -9.04
CA TYR A 242 5.88 1.43 -8.39
C TYR A 242 4.76 1.57 -7.35
N LYS A 243 4.48 0.51 -6.60
CA LYS A 243 3.26 0.39 -5.79
C LYS A 243 3.08 1.58 -4.85
N ARG A 244 4.11 1.91 -4.07
CA ARG A 244 4.05 2.98 -3.06
C ARG A 244 4.00 4.38 -3.67
N ALA A 245 4.68 4.59 -4.79
CA ALA A 245 4.59 5.85 -5.53
C ALA A 245 3.17 6.04 -6.10
N GLN A 246 2.56 4.96 -6.61
CA GLN A 246 1.18 4.98 -7.09
C GLN A 246 0.15 5.22 -5.96
N ILE A 247 0.36 4.62 -4.77
CA ILE A 247 -0.47 4.90 -3.58
C ILE A 247 -0.39 6.38 -3.22
N LEU A 248 0.81 6.96 -3.14
CA LEU A 248 0.97 8.39 -2.83
C LEU A 248 0.16 9.28 -3.76
N VAL A 249 0.25 9.04 -5.07
CA VAL A 249 -0.52 9.83 -6.06
C VAL A 249 -2.03 9.65 -5.86
N ALA A 250 -2.47 8.43 -5.56
CA ALA A 250 -3.88 8.13 -5.30
C ALA A 250 -4.41 8.78 -4.02
N ASP A 251 -3.61 8.81 -2.95
CA ASP A 251 -3.98 9.42 -1.67
C ASP A 251 -4.05 10.94 -1.79
N ILE A 252 -3.11 11.57 -2.51
CA ILE A 252 -3.18 13.00 -2.84
C ILE A 252 -4.44 13.30 -3.66
N TRP A 253 -4.70 12.49 -4.69
CA TRP A 253 -5.88 12.65 -5.55
C TRP A 253 -7.20 12.53 -4.77
N ALA A 254 -7.30 11.53 -3.89
CA ALA A 254 -8.48 11.27 -3.07
C ALA A 254 -8.68 12.34 -2.00
N CYS A 255 -7.64 12.66 -1.22
CA CYS A 255 -7.68 13.67 -0.16
C CYS A 255 -8.12 15.05 -0.69
N PHE A 256 -7.50 15.50 -1.79
CA PHE A 256 -7.80 16.82 -2.34
C PHE A 256 -9.04 16.83 -3.24
N ASN A 257 -9.71 15.68 -3.43
CA ASN A 257 -10.91 15.50 -4.23
C ASN A 257 -10.79 16.15 -5.63
N LYS A 258 -9.70 15.85 -6.34
CA LYS A 258 -9.45 16.33 -7.72
C LYS A 258 -9.26 17.85 -7.86
N THR A 259 -8.90 18.55 -6.78
CA THR A 259 -8.64 20.00 -6.77
C THR A 259 -7.24 20.29 -6.22
N SER A 260 -6.70 21.49 -6.43
CA SER A 260 -5.38 21.89 -5.91
C SER A 260 -4.30 20.83 -6.24
N TYR A 261 -3.53 20.35 -5.26
CA TYR A 261 -2.52 19.30 -5.40
C TYR A 261 -3.05 17.95 -5.91
N GLY A 262 -4.35 17.67 -5.80
CA GLY A 262 -4.98 16.45 -6.33
C GLY A 262 -5.43 16.54 -7.79
N THR A 263 -5.10 17.62 -8.50
CA THR A 263 -5.47 17.82 -9.90
C THR A 263 -4.53 17.01 -10.80
N PHE A 264 -5.03 15.91 -11.37
CA PHE A 264 -4.28 15.05 -12.28
C PHE A 264 -5.07 14.78 -13.57
N ASN A 265 -4.49 15.16 -14.71
CA ASN A 265 -5.13 15.05 -16.02
C ASN A 265 -5.13 13.61 -16.59
N ASP A 266 -4.31 12.74 -16.03
CA ASP A 266 -4.06 11.36 -16.46
C ASP A 266 -4.16 10.36 -15.29
N ILE A 267 -4.94 10.65 -14.24
CA ILE A 267 -5.10 9.76 -13.06
C ILE A 267 -5.50 8.32 -13.42
N SER A 268 -6.17 8.11 -14.56
CA SER A 268 -6.55 6.79 -15.06
C SER A 268 -5.36 5.91 -15.49
N THR A 269 -4.14 6.47 -15.53
CA THR A 269 -2.88 5.74 -15.75
C THR A 269 -2.41 4.99 -14.51
N ILE A 270 -2.85 5.39 -13.32
CA ILE A 270 -2.55 4.71 -12.07
C ILE A 270 -3.30 3.36 -12.02
N THR A 271 -2.57 2.31 -11.72
CA THR A 271 -3.08 0.94 -11.62
C THR A 271 -3.68 0.67 -10.24
N MET A 272 -4.16 -0.55 -10.03
CA MET A 272 -4.34 -1.07 -8.66
C MET A 272 -2.97 -1.24 -7.98
N PHE A 273 -2.96 -1.36 -6.66
CA PHE A 273 -1.73 -1.47 -5.89
C PHE A 273 -1.46 -2.93 -5.59
N ALA A 274 -0.43 -3.50 -6.24
CA ALA A 274 -0.05 -4.90 -6.08
C ALA A 274 0.61 -5.17 -4.71
N ASP A 275 -0.21 -5.15 -3.66
CA ASP A 275 0.12 -5.52 -2.29
C ASP A 275 -0.17 -7.01 -2.04
N TYR A 276 -0.19 -7.43 -0.78
CA TYR A 276 -0.47 -8.82 -0.39
C TYR A 276 -1.96 -9.10 -0.11
N ARG A 277 -2.82 -8.08 0.00
CA ARG A 277 -4.25 -8.22 0.34
C ARG A 277 -5.11 -8.37 -0.90
N VAL A 278 -4.89 -7.54 -1.91
CA VAL A 278 -5.72 -7.56 -3.13
C VAL A 278 -5.57 -8.88 -3.91
N PRO A 279 -4.38 -9.49 -4.03
CA PRO A 279 -4.27 -10.82 -4.63
C PRO A 279 -5.08 -11.90 -3.90
N VAL A 280 -5.21 -11.81 -2.57
CA VAL A 280 -5.99 -12.76 -1.77
C VAL A 280 -7.48 -12.67 -2.09
N ILE A 281 -8.06 -11.47 -2.14
CA ILE A 281 -9.48 -11.32 -2.50
C ILE A 281 -9.73 -11.68 -3.96
N LEU A 282 -8.82 -11.37 -4.89
CA LEU A 282 -8.94 -11.79 -6.29
C LEU A 282 -8.88 -13.32 -6.43
N HIS A 283 -8.07 -14.01 -5.63
CA HIS A 283 -8.06 -15.46 -5.55
C HIS A 283 -9.36 -16.01 -4.93
N TYR A 284 -9.87 -15.38 -3.86
CA TYR A 284 -11.15 -15.75 -3.25
C TYR A 284 -12.33 -15.61 -4.23
N LEU A 285 -12.34 -14.54 -5.03
CA LEU A 285 -13.29 -14.33 -6.12
C LEU A 285 -13.04 -15.25 -7.33
N SER A 286 -12.10 -16.19 -7.24
CA SER A 286 -11.69 -17.11 -8.30
C SER A 286 -11.19 -16.42 -9.58
N CYS A 287 -10.89 -15.12 -9.52
CA CYS A 287 -10.36 -14.37 -10.66
C CYS A 287 -8.89 -14.72 -10.94
N LEU A 288 -8.15 -15.12 -9.90
CA LEU A 288 -6.79 -15.64 -10.00
C LEU A 288 -6.75 -17.11 -9.58
N ARG A 289 -5.98 -17.92 -10.31
CA ARG A 289 -5.70 -19.32 -9.98
C ARG A 289 -4.20 -19.55 -9.92
N TYR A 290 -3.75 -20.28 -8.90
CA TYR A 290 -2.33 -20.61 -8.71
C TYR A 290 -2.00 -22.03 -9.18
N SER A 291 -0.77 -22.23 -9.64
CA SER A 291 -0.23 -23.55 -9.97
C SER A 291 -0.03 -24.40 -8.70
N PRO A 292 0.01 -25.74 -8.82
CA PRO A 292 0.24 -26.60 -7.66
C PRO A 292 1.52 -26.27 -6.86
N PRO A 293 2.68 -25.96 -7.50
CA PRO A 293 3.86 -25.51 -6.77
C PRO A 293 3.63 -24.24 -5.95
N LEU A 294 3.02 -23.20 -6.55
CA LEU A 294 2.74 -21.95 -5.86
C LEU A 294 1.72 -22.16 -4.72
N THR A 295 0.64 -22.90 -4.99
CA THR A 295 -0.34 -23.28 -3.97
C THR A 295 0.31 -24.01 -2.79
N SER A 296 1.19 -24.97 -3.05
CA SER A 296 1.90 -25.69 -1.99
C SER A 296 2.86 -24.77 -1.22
N HIS A 297 3.52 -23.83 -1.90
CA HIS A 297 4.43 -22.86 -1.27
C HIS A 297 3.68 -21.98 -0.27
N ILE A 298 2.52 -21.46 -0.69
CA ILE A 298 1.63 -20.64 0.14
C ILE A 298 1.06 -21.45 1.32
N HIS A 299 0.54 -22.66 1.07
CA HIS A 299 -0.05 -23.49 2.13
C HIS A 299 0.95 -23.86 3.22
N ASN A 300 2.22 -24.02 2.87
CA ASN A 300 3.29 -24.34 3.81
C ASN A 300 3.87 -23.10 4.50
N LEU A 301 3.27 -21.91 4.31
CA LEU A 301 3.72 -20.63 4.86
C LEU A 301 5.20 -20.35 4.52
N ILE A 302 5.62 -20.78 3.33
CA ILE A 302 7.01 -20.61 2.93
C ILE A 302 7.21 -19.17 2.44
N PRO A 303 8.21 -18.46 2.97
CA PRO A 303 8.69 -17.19 2.45
C PRO A 303 8.74 -17.09 0.92
N ILE A 304 8.11 -16.07 0.33
CA ILE A 304 8.38 -15.67 -1.06
C ILE A 304 9.31 -14.45 -1.01
N PRO A 305 10.58 -14.58 -1.43
CA PRO A 305 11.52 -13.46 -1.46
C PRO A 305 11.09 -12.37 -2.45
N THR A 306 11.50 -11.13 -2.18
CA THR A 306 11.29 -10.05 -3.14
C THR A 306 12.05 -10.32 -4.45
N GLY A 307 11.44 -10.01 -5.59
CA GLY A 307 11.93 -10.33 -6.93
C GLY A 307 11.80 -11.80 -7.32
N HIS A 308 11.25 -12.68 -6.46
CA HIS A 308 11.02 -14.07 -6.84
C HIS A 308 9.94 -14.17 -7.93
N SER A 309 10.06 -15.15 -8.83
CA SER A 309 9.13 -15.31 -9.96
C SER A 309 7.67 -15.44 -9.49
N PHE A 310 7.40 -16.15 -8.40
CA PHE A 310 6.06 -16.23 -7.81
C PHE A 310 5.52 -14.86 -7.39
N GLU A 311 6.32 -14.04 -6.71
CA GLU A 311 5.89 -12.70 -6.32
C GLU A 311 5.58 -11.87 -7.57
N ILE A 312 6.49 -11.83 -8.54
CA ILE A 312 6.33 -11.02 -9.75
C ILE A 312 5.07 -11.44 -10.51
N GLN A 313 4.84 -12.75 -10.68
CA GLN A 313 3.64 -13.28 -11.34
C GLN A 313 2.36 -12.93 -10.58
N ILE A 314 2.36 -13.07 -9.26
CA ILE A 314 1.21 -12.66 -8.43
C ILE A 314 0.90 -11.17 -8.64
N ARG A 315 1.91 -10.30 -8.52
CA ARG A 315 1.74 -8.85 -8.66
C ARG A 315 1.25 -8.44 -10.03
N GLY A 316 1.92 -8.91 -11.07
CA GLY A 316 1.58 -8.59 -12.46
C GLY A 316 0.19 -9.07 -12.83
N CYS A 317 -0.13 -10.33 -12.50
CA CYS A 317 -1.45 -10.90 -12.78
C CYS A 317 -2.56 -10.19 -11.97
N SER A 318 -2.32 -9.77 -10.73
CA SER A 318 -3.29 -8.98 -9.97
C SER A 318 -3.57 -7.62 -10.59
N ILE A 319 -2.52 -6.89 -11.02
CA ILE A 319 -2.69 -5.61 -11.71
C ILE A 319 -3.50 -5.79 -12.99
N TRP A 320 -3.13 -6.79 -13.79
CA TRP A 320 -3.82 -7.07 -15.05
C TRP A 320 -5.27 -7.53 -14.82
N CYS A 321 -5.51 -8.33 -13.79
CA CYS A 321 -6.84 -8.78 -13.42
C CYS A 321 -7.77 -7.61 -13.08
N VAL A 322 -7.34 -6.65 -12.27
CA VAL A 322 -8.14 -5.46 -11.95
C VAL A 322 -8.35 -4.58 -13.18
N GLU A 323 -7.34 -4.43 -14.05
CA GLU A 323 -7.53 -3.73 -15.33
C GLU A 323 -8.61 -4.42 -16.18
N MET A 324 -8.61 -5.74 -16.23
CA MET A 324 -9.62 -6.52 -16.96
C MET A 324 -11.02 -6.41 -16.34
N ILE A 325 -11.12 -6.34 -15.01
CA ILE A 325 -12.36 -6.04 -14.30
C ILE A 325 -12.86 -4.64 -14.70
N LYS A 326 -12.02 -3.60 -14.57
CA LYS A 326 -12.35 -2.21 -14.95
C LYS A 326 -12.88 -2.13 -16.39
N ARG A 327 -12.13 -2.68 -17.36
CA ARG A 327 -12.51 -2.70 -18.78
C ARG A 327 -13.83 -3.46 -19.01
N THR A 328 -14.12 -4.45 -18.19
CA THR A 328 -15.37 -5.22 -18.28
C THR A 328 -16.55 -4.43 -17.73
N ILE A 329 -16.38 -3.72 -16.61
CA ILE A 329 -17.36 -2.77 -16.07
C ILE A 329 -17.67 -1.70 -17.13
N GLU A 330 -16.65 -1.05 -17.72
CA GLU A 330 -16.83 0.01 -18.72
C GLU A 330 -17.50 -0.46 -20.04
N ARG A 331 -17.43 -1.75 -20.33
CA ARG A 331 -18.06 -2.37 -21.50
C ARG A 331 -19.53 -2.71 -21.23
N ARG A 332 -19.84 -3.23 -20.04
CA ARG A 332 -21.19 -3.69 -19.65
C ARG A 332 -22.05 -2.55 -19.12
N HIS A 333 -21.43 -1.57 -18.48
CA HIS A 333 -22.04 -0.40 -17.84
C HIS A 333 -21.37 0.88 -18.39
N PRO A 334 -21.67 1.33 -19.62
CA PRO A 334 -20.99 2.47 -20.25
C PRO A 334 -21.06 3.78 -19.46
N GLU A 335 -22.06 3.95 -18.59
CA GLU A 335 -22.24 5.07 -17.67
C GLU A 335 -21.18 5.13 -16.57
N SER A 336 -20.44 4.05 -16.34
CA SER A 336 -19.32 3.99 -15.39
C SER A 336 -18.06 4.72 -15.90
N ARG A 337 -17.96 4.97 -17.21
CA ARG A 337 -16.76 5.59 -17.83
C ARG A 337 -16.45 6.95 -17.22
N GLY A 338 -15.22 7.11 -16.73
CA GLY A 338 -14.77 8.32 -16.06
C GLY A 338 -15.25 8.48 -14.61
N ARG A 339 -16.13 7.58 -14.13
CA ARG A 339 -16.57 7.51 -12.72
C ARG A 339 -15.79 6.46 -11.93
N ILE A 340 -15.40 5.38 -12.60
CA ILE A 340 -14.58 4.30 -12.02
C ILE A 340 -13.17 4.33 -12.59
N ASN A 341 -12.19 3.93 -11.77
CA ASN A 341 -10.81 3.69 -12.17
C ASN A 341 -10.22 2.55 -11.34
N SER A 342 -8.99 2.13 -11.64
CA SER A 342 -8.33 1.03 -10.95
C SER A 342 -8.07 1.33 -9.46
N ILE A 343 -7.87 2.60 -9.09
CA ILE A 343 -7.72 3.05 -7.69
C ILE A 343 -8.99 2.75 -6.89
N LEU A 344 -10.17 3.14 -7.39
CA LEU A 344 -11.42 2.95 -6.66
C LEU A 344 -11.79 1.46 -6.53
N ILE A 345 -11.47 0.65 -7.55
CA ILE A 345 -11.66 -0.80 -7.47
C ILE A 345 -10.70 -1.40 -6.43
N ASP A 346 -9.44 -0.95 -6.39
CA ASP A 346 -8.46 -1.38 -5.40
C ASP A 346 -8.91 -1.08 -3.97
N PHE A 347 -9.29 0.18 -3.68
CA PHE A 347 -9.80 0.58 -2.38
C PHE A 347 -11.02 -0.26 -1.95
N TYR A 348 -11.97 -0.49 -2.87
CA TYR A 348 -13.12 -1.35 -2.61
C TYR A 348 -12.71 -2.80 -2.27
N LEU A 349 -11.79 -3.38 -3.04
CA LEU A 349 -11.31 -4.75 -2.83
C LEU A 349 -10.56 -4.86 -1.49
N TYR A 350 -9.75 -3.87 -1.15
CA TYR A 350 -9.03 -3.81 0.12
C TYR A 350 -9.99 -3.73 1.31
N ASP A 351 -10.96 -2.80 1.29
CA ASP A 351 -11.96 -2.66 2.34
C ASP A 351 -12.79 -3.93 2.51
N THR A 352 -13.19 -4.56 1.40
CA THR A 352 -13.92 -5.83 1.42
C THR A 352 -13.09 -6.94 2.06
N ALA A 353 -11.78 -7.02 1.75
CA ALA A 353 -10.89 -8.00 2.38
C ALA A 353 -10.76 -7.76 3.89
N LYS A 354 -10.71 -6.49 4.34
CA LYS A 354 -10.68 -6.14 5.77
C LYS A 354 -11.99 -6.47 6.49
N GLU A 355 -13.13 -6.22 5.86
CA GLU A 355 -14.45 -6.61 6.38
C GLU A 355 -14.55 -8.13 6.56
N MET A 356 -14.04 -8.90 5.60
CA MET A 356 -14.02 -10.37 5.66
C MET A 356 -13.10 -10.89 6.77
N GLU A 357 -11.89 -10.33 6.90
CA GLU A 357 -10.94 -10.66 7.97
C GLU A 357 -11.58 -10.41 9.35
N LYS A 358 -12.21 -9.24 9.54
CA LYS A 358 -12.90 -8.90 10.79
C LYS A 358 -14.00 -9.91 11.14
N LYS A 359 -14.85 -10.26 10.17
CA LYS A 359 -15.91 -11.25 10.36
C LYS A 359 -15.38 -12.65 10.66
N ALA A 360 -14.23 -13.03 10.09
CA ALA A 360 -13.59 -14.31 10.38
C ALA A 360 -13.10 -14.36 11.83
N ILE A 361 -12.45 -13.29 12.31
CA ILE A 361 -11.99 -13.16 13.70
C ILE A 361 -13.17 -13.19 14.67
N GLU A 362 -14.23 -12.42 14.41
CA GLU A 362 -15.44 -12.40 15.24
C GLU A 362 -16.06 -13.80 15.37
N ARG A 363 -16.12 -14.57 14.26
CA ARG A 363 -16.61 -15.95 14.27
C ARG A 363 -15.71 -16.88 15.08
N GLU A 364 -14.38 -16.78 14.96
CA GLU A 364 -13.46 -17.58 15.76
C GLU A 364 -13.57 -17.26 17.25
N GLU A 365 -13.78 -16.00 17.62
CA GLU A 365 -14.01 -15.59 19.00
C GLU A 365 -15.35 -16.12 19.52
N GLU A 366 -16.43 -16.00 18.74
CA GLU A 366 -17.74 -16.59 19.07
C GLU A 366 -17.66 -18.11 19.24
N GLU A 367 -16.93 -18.82 18.38
CA GLU A 367 -16.72 -20.26 18.50
C GLU A 367 -15.90 -20.63 19.74
N LYS A 368 -14.86 -19.84 20.08
CA LYS A 368 -14.12 -20.02 21.34
C LYS A 368 -15.04 -19.86 22.55
N TRP A 369 -15.89 -18.82 22.58
CA TRP A 369 -16.84 -18.60 23.68
C TRP A 369 -17.90 -19.69 23.76
N ARG A 370 -18.44 -20.14 22.62
CA ARG A 370 -19.40 -21.25 22.57
C ARG A 370 -18.78 -22.55 23.12
N ASN A 371 -17.54 -22.84 22.76
CA ASN A 371 -16.80 -24.00 23.28
C ASN A 371 -16.48 -23.88 24.78
N VAL A 372 -16.33 -22.67 25.32
CA VAL A 372 -16.19 -22.43 26.77
C VAL A 372 -17.52 -22.65 27.48
N GLU A 373 -18.64 -22.13 26.95
CA GLU A 373 -19.99 -22.32 27.50
C GLU A 373 -20.44 -23.78 27.47
N GLU A 374 -20.16 -24.51 26.39
CA GLU A 374 -20.48 -25.95 26.26
C GLU A 374 -19.63 -26.84 27.18
N ASN A 375 -18.46 -26.37 27.61
CA ASN A 375 -17.58 -27.08 28.56
C ASN A 375 -17.77 -26.64 30.03
N ILE A 376 -18.77 -25.82 30.35
CA ILE A 376 -19.17 -25.57 31.75
C ILE A 376 -19.93 -26.82 32.25
N PRO A 377 -19.43 -27.56 33.26
CA PRO A 377 -20.19 -28.66 33.82
C PRO A 377 -21.50 -28.10 34.40
N MET A 378 -22.63 -28.60 33.91
CA MET A 378 -24.01 -28.28 34.31
C MET A 378 -24.34 -28.74 35.75
N GLY A 379 -23.45 -28.43 36.71
CA GLY A 379 -23.55 -28.78 38.12
C GLY A 379 -23.30 -27.63 39.10
N ASP A 380 -22.63 -26.53 38.71
CA ASP A 380 -22.19 -25.51 39.70
C ASP A 380 -22.76 -24.10 39.54
N LEU A 381 -23.60 -23.82 38.53
CA LEU A 381 -24.20 -22.48 38.33
C LEU A 381 -25.15 -22.02 39.45
N ARG A 382 -25.67 -22.93 40.29
CA ARG A 382 -26.46 -22.57 41.49
C ARG A 382 -25.63 -22.15 42.70
N ARG A 383 -24.32 -22.35 42.68
CA ARG A 383 -23.42 -21.96 43.78
C ARG A 383 -22.76 -20.60 43.55
N VAL A 384 -22.74 -20.11 42.30
CA VAL A 384 -22.04 -18.88 41.89
C VAL A 384 -22.84 -17.60 42.16
N PHE A 385 -24.17 -17.65 42.20
CA PHE A 385 -25.03 -16.46 42.40
C PHE A 385 -25.80 -16.46 43.73
N GLY A 386 -25.15 -16.89 44.82
CA GLY A 386 -25.75 -16.92 46.16
C GLY A 386 -24.80 -16.42 47.24
N GLY A 387 -24.65 -15.10 47.37
CA GLY A 387 -24.08 -14.45 48.55
C GLY A 387 -22.89 -13.53 48.27
N ALA A 388 -23.13 -12.22 48.29
CA ALA A 388 -22.09 -11.22 48.43
C ALA A 388 -21.56 -11.19 49.88
N LEU A 389 -20.25 -11.39 50.10
CA LEU A 389 -19.36 -10.63 51.02
C LEU A 389 -18.02 -11.38 51.25
N GLU A 390 -16.94 -10.58 51.23
CA GLU A 390 -15.73 -10.66 52.07
C GLU A 390 -14.65 -11.76 51.94
N VAL A 391 -13.42 -11.24 51.71
CA VAL A 391 -12.16 -11.52 52.45
C VAL A 391 -11.51 -12.91 52.32
N GLY A 392 -10.35 -12.92 51.65
CA GLY A 392 -9.09 -13.34 52.30
C GLY A 392 -8.62 -14.79 52.16
N LYS A 393 -7.49 -14.92 51.44
CA LYS A 393 -6.33 -15.80 51.70
C LYS A 393 -6.50 -17.35 51.68
N LYS A 394 -5.64 -17.90 50.80
CA LYS A 394 -4.62 -18.97 51.02
C LYS A 394 -4.97 -20.45 50.80
N MET A 395 -4.06 -21.05 50.00
CA MET A 395 -3.53 -22.44 50.01
C MET A 395 -4.49 -23.52 49.50
N ARG A 396 -4.11 -24.48 48.63
CA ARG A 396 -2.91 -25.35 48.57
C ARG A 396 -2.91 -26.07 47.19
N LYS A 397 -1.81 -26.02 46.41
CA LYS A 397 -0.81 -27.09 46.11
C LYS A 397 -1.28 -28.37 45.35
N GLY A 398 -0.59 -28.62 44.23
CA GLY A 398 -0.22 -29.94 43.65
C GLY A 398 -0.96 -30.28 42.35
N GLY A 399 -0.34 -30.67 41.22
CA GLY A 399 1.05 -30.96 40.89
C GLY A 399 1.24 -31.23 39.37
N ASN A 400 2.52 -31.29 38.97
CA ASN A 400 3.19 -31.50 37.66
C ASN A 400 2.51 -32.34 36.57
N TRP A 401 2.86 -32.07 35.30
CA TRP A 401 3.76 -32.80 34.36
C TRP A 401 3.60 -32.15 32.96
N GLU A 402 4.57 -31.95 32.07
CA GLU A 402 6.04 -31.88 32.03
C GLU A 402 6.37 -31.24 30.66
N ASP A 403 7.38 -30.39 30.61
CA ASP A 403 7.92 -29.80 29.37
C ASP A 403 8.61 -30.85 28.49
N ARG A 404 8.63 -30.58 27.18
CA ARG A 404 9.71 -31.02 26.29
C ARG A 404 10.19 -29.86 25.44
N ASP A 405 11.41 -29.44 25.74
CA ASP A 405 12.24 -28.50 25.00
C ASP A 405 12.86 -29.09 23.73
N GLY A 406 13.14 -28.20 22.79
CA GLY A 406 14.39 -28.19 22.03
C GLY A 406 14.24 -28.32 20.50
N VAL A 407 14.50 -27.24 19.75
CA VAL A 407 15.79 -26.99 19.06
C VAL A 407 15.89 -25.51 18.63
N GLU A 408 17.14 -25.05 18.63
CA GLU A 408 17.71 -23.70 18.57
C GLU A 408 17.59 -22.90 17.26
N LYS A 409 17.49 -21.57 17.47
CA LYS A 409 18.27 -20.44 16.92
C LYS A 409 18.53 -20.34 15.41
N GLY A 410 18.09 -19.19 14.89
CA GLY A 410 19.03 -18.18 14.43
C GLY A 410 19.43 -18.25 12.96
N ALA A 411 18.59 -17.68 12.09
CA ALA A 411 19.04 -17.18 10.80
C ALA A 411 18.73 -15.67 10.75
N MET A 412 19.77 -14.87 10.97
CA MET A 412 19.78 -13.44 10.71
C MET A 412 19.67 -13.26 9.18
N ILE A 413 18.59 -12.64 8.71
CA ILE A 413 18.35 -12.38 7.27
C ILE A 413 18.67 -10.91 7.00
N PRO A 414 19.32 -10.57 5.85
CA PRO A 414 19.91 -9.25 5.64
C PRO A 414 18.88 -8.12 5.67
N HIS A 415 19.30 -7.00 6.25
CA HIS A 415 18.70 -5.68 6.15
C HIS A 415 18.52 -5.27 4.68
N HIS A 416 17.69 -4.26 4.39
CA HIS A 416 17.38 -3.69 3.08
C HIS A 416 16.64 -4.59 2.06
N ARG A 417 15.31 -4.49 2.08
CA ARG A 417 14.36 -4.43 0.94
C ARG A 417 12.98 -4.82 1.44
N THR A 418 12.04 -3.88 1.26
CA THR A 418 10.63 -3.98 1.61
C THR A 418 10.04 -5.33 1.20
N ARG A 419 9.66 -6.15 2.18
CA ARG A 419 8.92 -7.41 1.99
C ARG A 419 7.58 -7.10 1.32
N SER A 420 7.51 -7.13 -0.01
CA SER A 420 6.34 -6.64 -0.76
C SER A 420 5.18 -7.63 -0.79
N ILE A 421 5.41 -8.94 -0.76
CA ILE A 421 4.32 -9.93 -0.68
C ILE A 421 4.74 -11.15 0.13
N TRP A 422 4.00 -11.41 1.20
CA TRP A 422 3.97 -12.69 1.88
C TRP A 422 2.51 -13.14 1.94
N TYR A 423 2.27 -14.39 1.59
CA TYR A 423 0.99 -15.08 1.78
C TYR A 423 1.02 -15.90 3.05
#